data_AF-A0A3N5G8J2-F1
#
_entry.id   AF-A0A3N5G8J2-F1
#
_cell.length_a   1.000
_cell.length_b   1.000
_cell.length_c   1.000
_cell.angle_alpha   90.00
_cell.angle_beta   90.00
_cell.angle_gamma   90.00
#
_symmetry.space_group_name_H-M   'P 1'
#
loop_
_entity.id
_entity.type
_entity.pdbx_description
1 polymer ?
#
loop_
_entity_poly.entity_id
_entity_poly.type
_entity_poly.pdbx_seq_one_letter_code
_entity_poly.pdbx_strand_id
1 'polypeptide(L)'
;NGDSQVAWLSSGIAETVTNDLRSKGAFRIIDRVRVVSAVKRLGTDLAALREDLHIDLAVVGSYQRAGDRLRITARVVDATSGEALADAKADGAIESVFELQDRLVTQFSEALGMARADSGGRRPQKETSSLEAYQAFTEGRVRIESLDASQVPGAIADFERAIALDPRYAMAHVGLANARFWQYETSRARNQPDAGLLARAIDHVRRAIELERDLGEAHATLAFLLVSAGRAEEALASARRAVTLEPGYWGTQFRLAHAAWGDERLIALARVMETYPDFPFAHFESAMVHIARGALDRAESILREGTIVQDRQADLRQRYPAKGLHWLLGLVRLAQDDVAEATREFEREIAGGATQLYAPEFAMNAHDGLGFTHLHAGDGPGASARFRRALALFPEHARSLVGLGAAEQMSGRRKAADAAFASAAKAIDGLRRGGRGSEAALADAFLHSACQRRAEAVATLRGLLERADMPFTGWTIPIEPLLAPLRVEPGFRAVLTTLADRAR
;
A
#
# COMPACT_ATOMS: atom_id res chain seq x y z
N ASN A 1 -24.83 -11.03 18.15
CA ASN A 1 -25.17 -12.39 18.62
C ASN A 1 -23.94 -13.27 18.54
N GLY A 2 -23.57 -13.90 19.66
CA GLY A 2 -22.30 -14.61 19.87
C GLY A 2 -22.28 -16.06 19.36
N ASP A 3 -22.83 -16.32 18.17
CA ASP A 3 -22.64 -17.60 17.51
C ASP A 3 -21.51 -17.45 16.48
N SER A 4 -20.31 -17.89 16.86
CA SER A 4 -19.08 -17.71 16.07
C SER A 4 -19.14 -18.40 14.71
N GLN A 5 -19.96 -19.45 14.55
CA GLN A 5 -20.13 -20.20 13.30
C GLN A 5 -20.82 -19.40 12.18
N VAL A 6 -21.53 -18.32 12.51
CA VAL A 6 -22.25 -17.49 11.54
C VAL A 6 -21.81 -16.03 11.54
N ALA A 7 -20.73 -15.70 12.25
CA ALA A 7 -20.20 -14.33 12.30
C ALA A 7 -19.76 -13.80 10.92
N TRP A 8 -19.47 -14.69 9.96
CA TRP A 8 -19.18 -14.34 8.58
C TRP A 8 -20.40 -13.74 7.85
N LEU A 9 -21.64 -14.12 8.21
CA LEU A 9 -22.86 -13.63 7.55
C LEU A 9 -23.01 -12.11 7.67
N SER A 10 -22.77 -11.54 8.85
CA SER A 10 -22.85 -10.08 9.03
C SER A 10 -21.88 -9.35 8.11
N SER A 11 -20.67 -9.89 7.96
CA SER A 11 -19.60 -9.30 7.17
C SER A 11 -19.88 -9.44 5.67
N GLY A 12 -20.25 -10.63 5.22
CA GLY A 12 -20.55 -10.89 3.81
C GLY A 12 -21.80 -10.16 3.32
N ILE A 13 -22.89 -10.16 4.09
CA ILE A 13 -24.14 -9.47 3.72
C ILE A 13 -23.92 -7.96 3.63
N ALA A 14 -23.30 -7.36 4.64
CA ALA A 14 -23.06 -5.91 4.64
C ALA A 14 -22.22 -5.50 3.42
N GLU A 15 -21.15 -6.24 3.14
CA GLU A 15 -20.23 -5.99 2.04
C GLU A 15 -20.88 -6.13 0.66
N THR A 16 -21.65 -7.21 0.45
CA THR A 16 -22.33 -7.45 -0.83
C THR A 16 -23.34 -6.33 -1.10
N VAL A 17 -24.16 -6.01 -0.09
CA VAL A 17 -25.20 -4.98 -0.23
C VAL A 17 -24.59 -3.60 -0.49
N THR A 18 -23.53 -3.19 0.22
CA THR A 18 -22.90 -1.89 -0.01
C THR A 18 -22.20 -1.82 -1.37
N ASN A 19 -21.56 -2.91 -1.82
CA ASN A 19 -20.94 -2.96 -3.15
C ASN A 19 -21.97 -2.93 -4.29
N ASP A 20 -23.10 -3.61 -4.14
CA ASP A 20 -24.17 -3.55 -5.13
C ASP A 20 -24.79 -2.15 -5.20
N LEU A 21 -24.98 -1.49 -4.04
CA LEU A 21 -25.42 -0.08 -4.00
C LEU A 21 -24.40 0.86 -4.66
N ARG A 22 -23.09 0.62 -4.47
CA ARG A 22 -22.01 1.34 -5.15
C ARG A 22 -22.08 1.20 -6.66
N SER A 23 -22.31 -0.02 -7.15
CA SER A 23 -22.35 -0.32 -8.59
C SER A 23 -23.46 0.45 -9.34
N LYS A 24 -24.48 0.94 -8.62
CA LYS A 24 -25.53 1.80 -9.17
C LYS A 24 -25.11 3.27 -9.37
N GLY A 25 -23.90 3.65 -8.94
CA GLY A 25 -23.27 4.93 -9.23
C GLY A 25 -23.76 6.12 -8.41
N ALA A 26 -24.72 5.92 -7.50
CA ALA A 26 -25.31 6.99 -6.68
C ALA A 26 -24.52 7.27 -5.38
N PHE A 27 -23.72 6.32 -4.91
CA PHE A 27 -23.06 6.40 -3.61
C PHE A 27 -21.56 6.16 -3.67
N ARG A 28 -20.83 6.91 -2.84
CA ARG A 28 -19.47 6.60 -2.45
C ARG A 28 -19.51 5.75 -1.19
N ILE A 29 -18.77 4.64 -1.16
CA ILE A 29 -18.73 3.73 -0.01
C ILE A 29 -17.44 3.97 0.77
N ILE A 30 -17.58 4.14 2.08
CA ILE A 30 -16.44 4.15 3.01
C ILE A 30 -15.97 2.72 3.20
N ASP A 31 -14.65 2.51 3.12
CA ASP A 31 -14.02 1.20 3.29
C ASP A 31 -14.43 0.55 4.62
N ARG A 32 -14.83 -0.73 4.55
CA ARG A 32 -15.30 -1.51 5.70
C ARG A 32 -14.31 -1.51 6.87
N VAL A 33 -13.01 -1.53 6.61
CA VAL A 33 -11.98 -1.54 7.66
C VAL A 33 -12.03 -0.23 8.45
N ARG A 34 -12.26 0.91 7.80
CA ARG A 34 -12.44 2.20 8.49
C ARG A 34 -13.69 2.18 9.35
N VAL A 35 -14.80 1.67 8.82
CA VAL A 35 -16.07 1.55 9.56
C VAL A 35 -15.88 0.67 10.80
N VAL A 36 -15.28 -0.51 10.66
CA VAL A 36 -15.04 -1.43 11.79
C VAL A 36 -14.11 -0.79 12.83
N SER A 37 -13.08 -0.08 12.41
CA SER A 37 -12.15 0.61 13.31
C SER A 37 -12.85 1.74 14.08
N ALA A 38 -13.61 2.59 13.38
CA ALA A 38 -14.39 3.65 13.99
C ALA A 38 -15.43 3.10 14.96
N VAL A 39 -16.18 2.05 14.59
CA VAL A 39 -17.16 1.41 15.48
C VAL A 39 -16.52 0.81 16.73
N LYS A 40 -15.30 0.28 16.64
CA LYS A 40 -14.57 -0.20 17.83
C LYS A 40 -14.18 0.95 18.78
N ARG A 41 -13.84 2.13 18.25
CA ARG A 41 -13.44 3.30 19.06
C ARG A 41 -14.63 4.09 19.61
N LEU A 42 -15.66 4.28 18.78
CA LEU A 42 -16.76 5.23 19.00
C LEU A 42 -18.09 4.52 19.32
N GLY A 43 -18.15 3.20 19.18
CA GLY A 43 -19.41 2.46 19.27
C GLY A 43 -20.25 2.62 18.00
N THR A 44 -21.57 2.43 18.14
CA THR A 44 -22.52 2.51 17.02
C THR A 44 -23.31 3.82 17.00
N ASP A 45 -22.79 4.87 17.64
CA ASP A 45 -23.39 6.21 17.60
C ASP A 45 -23.17 6.84 16.21
N LEU A 46 -24.26 7.04 15.47
CA LEU A 46 -24.21 7.58 14.12
C LEU A 46 -23.71 9.02 14.07
N ALA A 47 -23.96 9.83 15.11
CA ALA A 47 -23.47 11.20 15.15
C ALA A 47 -21.93 11.22 15.24
N ALA A 48 -21.37 10.45 16.17
CA ALA A 48 -19.92 10.30 16.30
C ALA A 48 -19.27 9.68 15.05
N LEU A 49 -19.89 8.66 14.46
CA LEU A 49 -19.40 8.03 13.22
C LEU A 49 -19.47 8.99 12.02
N ARG A 50 -20.47 9.86 11.95
CA ARG A 50 -20.56 10.90 10.92
C ARG A 50 -19.43 11.91 11.04
N GLU A 51 -19.13 12.38 12.24
CA GLU A 51 -18.02 13.32 12.45
C GLU A 51 -16.66 12.69 12.09
N ASP A 52 -16.45 11.42 12.44
CA ASP A 52 -15.18 10.71 12.22
C ASP A 52 -14.99 10.22 10.78
N LEU A 53 -16.05 9.71 10.15
CA LEU A 53 -15.97 9.09 8.82
C LEU A 53 -16.49 9.99 7.69
N HIS A 54 -17.08 11.15 8.02
CA HIS A 54 -17.74 12.05 7.08
C HIS A 54 -18.80 11.35 6.23
N ILE A 55 -19.65 10.54 6.88
CA ILE A 55 -20.73 9.80 6.21
C ILE A 55 -22.05 10.57 6.24
N ASP A 56 -22.78 10.53 5.12
CA ASP A 56 -24.15 11.06 5.04
C ASP A 56 -25.20 9.98 5.33
N LEU A 57 -24.91 8.73 4.93
CA LEU A 57 -25.81 7.60 5.04
C LEU A 57 -25.11 6.41 5.70
N ALA A 58 -25.85 5.65 6.50
CA ALA A 58 -25.40 4.40 7.08
C ALA A 58 -26.36 3.26 6.73
N VAL A 59 -25.82 2.14 6.26
CA VAL A 59 -26.57 0.88 6.14
C VAL A 59 -26.41 0.12 7.44
N VAL A 60 -27.48 0.01 8.22
CA VAL A 60 -27.50 -0.73 9.48
C VAL A 60 -28.42 -1.92 9.35
N GLY A 61 -28.07 -3.05 9.98
CA GLY A 61 -28.90 -4.24 9.86
C GLY A 61 -28.60 -5.30 10.89
N SER A 62 -29.49 -6.28 10.94
CA SER A 62 -29.38 -7.44 11.80
C SER A 62 -29.92 -8.67 11.08
N TYR A 63 -29.52 -9.84 11.54
CA TYR A 63 -30.10 -11.09 11.10
C TYR A 63 -30.50 -11.96 12.29
N GLN A 64 -31.53 -12.77 12.09
CA GLN A 64 -32.01 -13.78 13.02
C GLN A 64 -31.97 -15.12 12.30
N ARG A 65 -31.43 -16.14 12.97
CA ARG A 65 -31.37 -17.50 12.45
C ARG A 65 -32.17 -18.44 13.35
N ALA A 66 -32.99 -19.29 12.76
CA ALA A 66 -33.68 -20.38 13.42
C ALA A 66 -33.56 -21.64 12.55
N GLY A 67 -32.64 -22.54 12.89
CA GLY A 67 -32.33 -23.71 12.06
C GLY A 67 -31.70 -23.31 10.71
N ASP A 68 -32.35 -23.71 9.63
CA ASP A 68 -32.02 -23.38 8.23
C ASP A 68 -32.59 -22.02 7.79
N ARG A 69 -33.47 -21.41 8.58
CA ARG A 69 -34.15 -20.17 8.21
C ARG A 69 -33.38 -18.93 8.67
N LEU A 70 -33.18 -17.99 7.74
CA LEU A 70 -32.56 -16.69 7.96
C LEU A 70 -33.59 -15.57 7.71
N ARG A 71 -33.68 -14.64 8.66
CA ARG A 71 -34.38 -13.36 8.50
C ARG A 71 -33.35 -12.25 8.59
N ILE A 72 -33.26 -11.42 7.55
CA ILE A 72 -32.42 -10.23 7.52
C ILE A 72 -33.33 -9.00 7.55
N THR A 73 -33.00 -8.05 8.41
CA THR A 73 -33.66 -6.73 8.47
C THR A 73 -32.57 -5.67 8.40
N ALA A 74 -32.66 -4.77 7.43
CA ALA A 74 -31.68 -3.72 7.22
C ALA A 74 -32.37 -2.39 6.90
N ARG A 75 -31.67 -1.29 7.16
CA ARG A 75 -32.15 0.07 6.94
C ARG A 75 -31.03 0.93 6.37
N VAL A 76 -31.40 1.87 5.51
CA VAL A 76 -30.56 3.02 5.16
C VAL A 76 -30.99 4.17 6.05
N VAL A 77 -30.06 4.71 6.83
CA VAL A 77 -30.31 5.75 7.82
C VAL A 77 -29.55 7.00 7.44
N ASP A 78 -30.22 8.16 7.51
CA ASP A 78 -29.56 9.46 7.41
C ASP A 78 -28.73 9.70 8.68
N ALA A 79 -27.42 9.89 8.52
CA ALA A 79 -26.50 10.02 9.65
C ALA A 79 -26.62 11.38 10.36
N THR A 80 -27.35 12.35 9.79
CA THR A 80 -27.65 13.66 10.39
C THR A 80 -28.87 13.60 11.28
N SER A 81 -29.99 13.12 10.75
CA SER A 81 -31.27 13.12 11.47
C SER A 81 -31.49 11.84 12.29
N GLY A 82 -30.78 10.76 11.95
CA GLY A 82 -31.05 9.42 12.48
C GLY A 82 -32.30 8.76 11.91
N GLU A 83 -32.97 9.39 10.93
CA GLU A 83 -34.18 8.86 10.31
C GLU A 83 -33.88 7.75 9.32
N ALA A 84 -34.72 6.71 9.30
CA ALA A 84 -34.64 5.66 8.30
C ALA A 84 -35.23 6.18 6.98
N LEU A 85 -34.40 6.20 5.93
CA LEU A 85 -34.78 6.59 4.57
C LEU A 85 -35.33 5.41 3.77
N ALA A 86 -34.88 4.20 4.10
CA ALA A 86 -35.36 2.98 3.47
C ALA A 86 -35.27 1.80 4.45
N ASP A 87 -36.26 0.93 4.44
CA ASP A 87 -36.27 -0.34 5.15
C ASP A 87 -36.25 -1.49 4.13
N ALA A 88 -35.52 -2.55 4.46
CA ALA A 88 -35.51 -3.78 3.69
C ALA A 88 -35.59 -4.99 4.60
N LYS A 89 -36.37 -5.99 4.18
CA LYS A 89 -36.52 -7.26 4.89
C LYS A 89 -36.48 -8.42 3.93
N ALA A 90 -35.76 -9.48 4.31
CA ALA A 90 -35.71 -10.72 3.55
C ALA A 90 -35.78 -11.93 4.48
N ASP A 91 -36.66 -12.88 4.17
CA ASP A 91 -36.84 -14.15 4.87
C ASP A 91 -36.62 -15.30 3.90
N GLY A 92 -35.86 -16.33 4.29
CA GLY A 92 -35.70 -17.54 3.48
C GLY A 92 -34.77 -18.56 4.12
N ALA A 93 -34.36 -19.56 3.34
CA ALA A 93 -33.34 -20.53 3.75
C ALA A 93 -31.94 -19.88 3.69
N ILE A 94 -31.01 -20.33 4.53
CA ILE A 94 -29.62 -19.84 4.56
C ILE A 94 -28.88 -20.18 3.26
N GLU A 95 -29.22 -21.30 2.63
CA GLU A 95 -28.72 -21.74 1.32
C GLU A 95 -29.13 -20.76 0.20
N SER A 96 -30.21 -20.00 0.42
CA SER A 96 -30.69 -18.96 -0.49
C SER A 96 -30.12 -17.57 -0.16
N VAL A 97 -29.05 -17.45 0.65
CA VAL A 97 -28.51 -16.15 1.13
C VAL A 97 -28.31 -15.13 0.02
N PHE A 98 -27.87 -15.55 -1.18
CA PHE A 98 -27.68 -14.66 -2.33
C PHE A 98 -29.01 -14.05 -2.81
N GLU A 99 -30.08 -14.84 -2.86
CA GLU A 99 -31.41 -14.34 -3.21
C GLU A 99 -31.98 -13.43 -2.11
N LEU A 100 -31.56 -13.63 -0.85
CA LEU A 100 -31.91 -12.72 0.22
C LEU A 100 -31.21 -11.37 0.03
N GLN A 101 -29.92 -11.37 -0.31
CA GLN A 101 -29.13 -10.17 -0.58
C GLN A 101 -29.71 -9.38 -1.78
N ASP A 102 -29.98 -10.05 -2.90
CA ASP A 102 -30.59 -9.45 -4.09
C ASP A 102 -31.91 -8.74 -3.77
N ARG A 103 -32.74 -9.35 -2.91
CA ARG A 103 -34.02 -8.75 -2.47
C ARG A 103 -33.81 -7.51 -1.59
N LEU A 104 -32.78 -7.48 -0.75
CA LEU A 104 -32.47 -6.29 0.07
C LEU A 104 -32.00 -5.14 -0.82
N VAL A 105 -31.07 -5.41 -1.74
CA VAL A 105 -30.57 -4.40 -2.69
C VAL A 105 -31.70 -3.85 -3.55
N THR A 106 -32.60 -4.70 -4.03
CA THR A 106 -33.77 -4.29 -4.82
C THR A 106 -34.68 -3.36 -4.01
N GLN A 107 -35.05 -3.75 -2.79
CA GLN A 107 -35.88 -2.92 -1.90
C GLN A 107 -35.23 -1.57 -1.60
N PHE A 108 -33.95 -1.53 -1.25
CA PHE A 108 -33.24 -0.26 -1.04
C PHE A 108 -33.20 0.61 -2.29
N SER A 109 -33.06 0.00 -3.46
CA SER A 109 -33.00 0.74 -4.72
C SER A 109 -34.33 1.36 -5.10
N GLU A 110 -35.43 0.64 -4.89
CA GLU A 110 -36.77 1.15 -5.10
C GLU A 110 -37.10 2.28 -4.10
N ALA A 111 -36.81 2.06 -2.81
CA ALA A 111 -37.12 3.03 -1.76
C ALA A 111 -36.32 4.34 -1.90
N LEU A 112 -35.05 4.27 -2.32
CA LEU A 112 -34.21 5.45 -2.53
C LEU A 112 -34.43 6.12 -3.90
N GLY A 113 -35.44 5.69 -4.67
CA GLY A 113 -35.74 6.26 -5.98
C GLY A 113 -34.66 6.00 -7.04
N MET A 114 -33.80 4.99 -6.82
CA MET A 114 -32.77 4.56 -7.76
C MET A 114 -33.37 3.63 -8.82
N ALA A 115 -34.41 4.10 -9.51
CA ALA A 115 -34.97 3.40 -10.66
C ALA A 115 -33.90 3.25 -11.74
N ARG A 116 -33.85 2.07 -12.37
CA ARG A 116 -32.85 1.63 -13.36
C ARG A 116 -32.37 2.79 -14.24
N ALA A 117 -31.21 3.34 -13.93
CA ALA A 117 -30.38 3.86 -14.99
C ALA A 117 -30.20 2.69 -15.95
N ASP A 118 -30.73 2.83 -17.16
CA ASP A 118 -30.46 1.93 -18.27
C ASP A 118 -28.99 2.15 -18.70
N SER A 119 -28.07 1.96 -17.76
CA SER A 119 -26.72 1.57 -18.13
C SER A 119 -26.88 0.13 -18.61
N GLY A 120 -26.28 -0.23 -19.73
CA GLY A 120 -26.09 -1.63 -20.13
C GLY A 120 -25.20 -2.41 -19.14
N GLY A 121 -25.36 -2.14 -17.84
CA GLY A 121 -24.63 -2.62 -16.70
C GLY A 121 -24.98 -4.07 -16.43
N ARG A 122 -23.95 -4.88 -16.63
CA ARG A 122 -23.80 -6.29 -16.23
C ARG A 122 -24.64 -6.60 -14.98
N ARG A 123 -25.53 -7.60 -15.07
CA ARG A 123 -26.17 -8.21 -13.89
C ARG A 123 -25.08 -8.50 -12.85
N PRO A 124 -25.31 -8.26 -11.55
CA PRO A 124 -24.44 -8.80 -10.50
C PRO A 124 -24.33 -10.31 -10.78
N GLN A 125 -23.16 -10.74 -11.23
CA GLN A 125 -22.91 -12.14 -11.49
C GLN A 125 -22.81 -12.76 -10.10
N LYS A 126 -23.69 -13.72 -9.76
CA LYS A 126 -23.65 -14.41 -8.47
C LYS A 126 -22.21 -14.83 -8.19
N GLU A 127 -21.62 -14.27 -7.13
CA GLU A 127 -20.19 -14.41 -6.80
C GLU A 127 -19.77 -15.90 -6.75
N THR A 128 -20.65 -16.73 -6.21
CA THR A 128 -20.58 -18.20 -6.23
C THR A 128 -22.00 -18.77 -6.03
N SER A 129 -22.20 -20.04 -6.37
CA SER A 129 -23.42 -20.79 -6.01
C SER A 129 -23.24 -21.70 -4.78
N SER A 130 -22.03 -21.80 -4.22
CA SER A 130 -21.75 -22.59 -3.01
C SER A 130 -21.73 -21.70 -1.78
N LEU A 131 -22.60 -22.00 -0.82
CA LEU A 131 -22.64 -21.33 0.47
C LEU A 131 -21.32 -21.53 1.23
N GLU A 132 -20.74 -22.73 1.14
CA GLU A 132 -19.49 -23.09 1.79
C GLU A 132 -18.29 -22.36 1.17
N ALA A 133 -18.27 -22.19 -0.15
CA ALA A 133 -17.24 -21.41 -0.84
C ALA A 133 -17.33 -19.94 -0.43
N TYR A 134 -18.54 -19.40 -0.33
CA TYR A 134 -18.79 -18.04 0.13
C TYR A 134 -18.41 -17.81 1.59
N GLN A 135 -18.73 -18.76 2.48
CA GLN A 135 -18.27 -18.74 3.86
C GLN A 135 -16.74 -18.72 3.92
N ALA A 136 -16.09 -19.66 3.22
CA ALA A 136 -14.62 -19.76 3.19
C ALA A 136 -13.97 -18.47 2.71
N PHE A 137 -14.46 -17.91 1.61
CA PHE A 137 -13.99 -16.63 1.09
C PHE A 137 -14.16 -15.49 2.11
N THR A 138 -15.33 -15.40 2.75
CA THR A 138 -15.62 -14.35 3.73
C THR A 138 -14.72 -14.46 4.96
N GLU A 139 -14.48 -15.66 5.46
CA GLU A 139 -13.55 -15.93 6.57
C GLU A 139 -12.11 -15.54 6.19
N GLY A 140 -11.66 -15.91 4.99
CA GLY A 140 -10.34 -15.52 4.47
C GLY A 140 -10.17 -14.00 4.35
N ARG A 141 -11.20 -13.30 3.87
CA ARG A 141 -11.23 -11.83 3.83
C ARG A 141 -11.12 -11.21 5.21
N VAL A 142 -11.94 -11.66 6.16
CA VAL A 142 -11.91 -11.14 7.54
C VAL A 142 -10.52 -11.33 8.16
N ARG A 143 -9.83 -12.43 7.88
CA ARG A 143 -8.45 -12.65 8.33
C ARG A 143 -7.45 -11.68 7.71
N ILE A 144 -7.51 -11.43 6.40
CA ILE A 144 -6.65 -10.43 5.74
C ILE A 144 -6.97 -9.01 6.25
N GLU A 145 -8.24 -8.71 6.45
CA GLU A 145 -8.74 -7.44 6.98
C GLU A 145 -8.51 -7.28 8.50
N SER A 146 -8.03 -8.32 9.20
CA SER A 146 -7.65 -8.25 10.61
C SER A 146 -6.32 -7.53 10.85
N LEU A 147 -5.53 -7.38 9.78
CA LEU A 147 -4.29 -6.59 9.76
C LEU A 147 -3.20 -7.17 10.66
N ASP A 148 -3.28 -8.47 10.87
CA ASP A 148 -2.34 -9.28 11.62
C ASP A 148 -1.64 -10.26 10.67
N ALA A 149 -0.33 -10.11 10.54
CA ALA A 149 0.48 -10.97 9.68
C ALA A 149 0.35 -12.47 10.06
N SER A 150 0.06 -12.79 11.32
CA SER A 150 -0.18 -14.17 11.77
C SER A 150 -1.44 -14.80 11.17
N GLN A 151 -2.39 -13.99 10.69
CA GLN A 151 -3.64 -14.46 10.10
C GLN A 151 -3.52 -14.75 8.60
N VAL A 152 -2.45 -14.30 7.95
CA VAL A 152 -2.24 -14.49 6.50
C VAL A 152 -2.22 -15.96 6.09
N PRO A 153 -1.53 -16.89 6.80
CA PRO A 153 -1.61 -18.32 6.47
C PRO A 153 -3.03 -18.89 6.56
N GLY A 154 -3.80 -18.47 7.57
CA GLY A 154 -5.20 -18.86 7.71
C GLY A 154 -6.07 -18.34 6.57
N ALA A 155 -5.84 -17.09 6.14
CA ALA A 155 -6.55 -16.52 5.00
C ALA A 155 -6.27 -17.26 3.69
N ILE A 156 -5.02 -17.66 3.47
CA ILE A 156 -4.63 -18.48 2.31
C ILE A 156 -5.39 -19.81 2.32
N ALA A 157 -5.42 -20.50 3.45
CA ALA A 157 -6.13 -21.78 3.57
C ALA A 157 -7.64 -21.61 3.30
N ASP A 158 -8.24 -20.53 3.78
CA ASP A 158 -9.65 -20.22 3.55
C ASP A 158 -9.95 -19.90 2.08
N PHE A 159 -9.09 -19.13 1.39
CA PHE A 159 -9.25 -18.88 -0.05
C PHE A 159 -8.99 -20.12 -0.90
N GLU A 160 -8.01 -20.95 -0.54
CA GLU A 160 -7.76 -22.23 -1.22
C GLU A 160 -8.95 -23.19 -1.06
N ARG A 161 -9.57 -23.24 0.12
CA ARG A 161 -10.83 -23.97 0.35
C ARG A 161 -11.97 -23.42 -0.50
N ALA A 162 -12.12 -22.09 -0.58
CA ALA A 162 -13.15 -21.46 -1.43
C ALA A 162 -12.99 -21.87 -2.90
N ILE A 163 -11.76 -21.86 -3.42
CA ILE A 163 -11.44 -22.27 -4.80
C ILE A 163 -11.64 -23.78 -5.00
N ALA A 164 -11.35 -24.61 -4.00
CA ALA A 164 -11.59 -26.05 -4.09
C ALA A 164 -13.10 -26.38 -4.16
N LEU A 165 -13.93 -25.63 -3.44
CA LEU A 165 -15.39 -25.77 -3.43
C LEU A 165 -16.03 -25.20 -4.70
N ASP A 166 -15.51 -24.06 -5.20
CA ASP A 166 -15.92 -23.45 -6.46
C ASP A 166 -14.71 -22.93 -7.24
N PRO A 167 -14.16 -23.73 -8.20
CA PRO A 167 -13.02 -23.32 -9.01
C PRO A 167 -13.29 -22.16 -9.97
N ARG A 168 -14.55 -21.69 -10.07
CA ARG A 168 -14.95 -20.54 -10.90
C ARG A 168 -15.13 -19.27 -10.08
N TYR A 169 -14.90 -19.32 -8.76
CA TYR A 169 -15.06 -18.17 -7.88
C TYR A 169 -13.91 -17.15 -8.07
N ALA A 170 -14.10 -16.21 -9.00
CA ALA A 170 -13.09 -15.24 -9.40
C ALA A 170 -12.55 -14.40 -8.23
N MET A 171 -13.43 -13.96 -7.31
CA MET A 171 -13.01 -13.19 -6.13
C MET A 171 -12.18 -14.01 -5.14
N ALA A 172 -12.39 -15.32 -5.02
CA ALA A 172 -11.52 -16.17 -4.19
C ALA A 172 -10.09 -16.24 -4.75
N HIS A 173 -9.93 -16.26 -6.08
CA HIS A 173 -8.62 -16.13 -6.71
C HIS A 173 -7.95 -14.78 -6.44
N VAL A 174 -8.71 -13.68 -6.48
CA VAL A 174 -8.20 -12.34 -6.12
C VAL A 174 -7.79 -12.28 -4.64
N GLY A 175 -8.60 -12.84 -3.75
CA GLY A 175 -8.29 -12.95 -2.32
C GLY A 175 -6.99 -13.73 -2.05
N LEU A 176 -6.83 -14.88 -2.69
CA LEU A 176 -5.62 -15.70 -2.59
C LEU A 176 -4.38 -14.98 -3.11
N ALA A 177 -4.50 -14.26 -4.22
CA ALA A 177 -3.41 -13.47 -4.77
C ALA A 177 -2.97 -12.35 -3.82
N ASN A 178 -3.94 -11.61 -3.25
CA ASN A 178 -3.65 -10.61 -2.23
C ASN A 178 -2.96 -11.24 -1.02
N ALA A 179 -3.46 -12.36 -0.49
CA ALA A 179 -2.86 -13.01 0.67
C ALA A 179 -1.43 -13.50 0.42
N ARG A 180 -1.14 -14.05 -0.76
CA ARG A 180 0.23 -14.42 -1.16
C ARG A 180 1.13 -13.22 -1.39
N PHE A 181 0.59 -12.11 -1.89
CA PHE A 181 1.33 -10.86 -2.00
C PHE A 181 1.72 -10.31 -0.62
N TRP A 182 0.85 -10.39 0.37
CA TRP A 182 1.18 -10.04 1.75
C TRP A 182 2.35 -10.88 2.29
N GLN A 183 2.42 -12.17 1.97
CA GLN A 183 3.59 -12.99 2.32
C GLN A 183 4.86 -12.51 1.59
N TYR A 184 4.77 -12.23 0.29
CA TYR A 184 5.88 -11.67 -0.48
C TYR A 184 6.44 -10.39 0.15
N GLU A 185 5.57 -9.46 0.57
CA GLU A 185 5.96 -8.17 1.15
C GLU A 185 6.79 -8.32 2.45
N THR A 186 6.60 -9.40 3.23
CA THR A 186 7.46 -9.67 4.41
C THR A 186 8.92 -9.98 4.07
N SER A 187 9.18 -10.40 2.83
CA SER A 187 10.52 -10.70 2.32
C SER A 187 11.09 -9.60 1.43
N ARG A 188 10.27 -8.61 1.03
CA ARG A 188 10.59 -7.57 0.04
C ARG A 188 11.88 -6.80 0.36
N ALA A 189 12.09 -6.44 1.61
CA ALA A 189 13.27 -5.66 2.02
C ALA A 189 14.59 -6.48 2.00
N ARG A 190 14.54 -7.79 1.75
CA ARG A 190 15.73 -8.65 1.63
C ARG A 190 16.28 -8.61 0.21
N ASN A 191 17.56 -8.97 0.06
CA ASN A 191 18.22 -8.98 -1.26
C ASN A 191 17.60 -9.98 -2.25
N GLN A 192 17.00 -11.06 -1.74
CA GLN A 192 16.34 -12.11 -2.51
C GLN A 192 14.91 -12.28 -1.96
N PRO A 193 13.94 -11.48 -2.43
CA PRO A 193 12.54 -11.68 -2.06
C PRO A 193 12.00 -12.95 -2.72
N ASP A 194 10.93 -13.52 -2.17
CA ASP A 194 10.33 -14.74 -2.70
C ASP A 194 9.53 -14.47 -3.99
N ALA A 195 10.24 -14.38 -5.12
CA ALA A 195 9.64 -14.15 -6.43
C ALA A 195 8.62 -15.22 -6.84
N GLY A 196 8.70 -16.43 -6.26
CA GLY A 196 7.74 -17.51 -6.49
C GLY A 196 6.35 -17.17 -5.95
N LEU A 197 6.27 -16.54 -4.77
CA LEU A 197 5.00 -16.06 -4.21
C LEU A 197 4.36 -15.00 -5.09
N LEU A 198 5.17 -14.05 -5.59
CA LEU A 198 4.68 -12.99 -6.48
C LEU A 198 4.17 -13.54 -7.82
N ALA A 199 4.92 -14.46 -8.44
CA ALA A 199 4.50 -15.11 -9.68
C ALA A 199 3.17 -15.87 -9.50
N ARG A 200 3.04 -16.66 -8.43
CA ARG A 200 1.80 -17.39 -8.12
C ARG A 200 0.62 -16.47 -7.81
N ALA A 201 0.86 -15.30 -7.23
CA ALA A 201 -0.18 -14.30 -7.02
C ALA A 201 -0.68 -13.73 -8.36
N ILE A 202 0.24 -13.41 -9.28
CA ILE A 202 -0.10 -12.94 -10.64
C ILE A 202 -0.93 -13.98 -11.39
N ASP A 203 -0.56 -15.26 -11.32
CA ASP A 203 -1.29 -16.35 -12.00
C ASP A 203 -2.73 -16.47 -11.51
N HIS A 204 -2.97 -16.34 -10.21
CA HIS A 204 -4.34 -16.35 -9.69
C HIS A 204 -5.17 -15.16 -10.15
N VAL A 205 -4.60 -13.97 -10.19
CA VAL A 205 -5.35 -12.81 -10.67
C VAL A 205 -5.63 -12.91 -12.18
N ARG A 206 -4.70 -13.43 -12.96
CA ARG A 206 -4.96 -13.75 -14.37
C ARG A 206 -6.10 -14.75 -14.52
N ARG A 207 -6.12 -15.79 -13.68
CA ARG A 207 -7.24 -16.73 -13.65
C ARG A 207 -8.57 -16.07 -13.28
N ALA A 208 -8.57 -15.14 -12.32
CA ALA A 208 -9.77 -14.36 -11.99
C ALA A 208 -10.28 -13.55 -13.19
N ILE A 209 -9.38 -12.94 -13.97
CA ILE A 209 -9.73 -12.18 -15.19
C ILE A 209 -10.23 -13.10 -16.31
N GLU A 210 -9.70 -14.32 -16.44
CA GLU A 210 -10.22 -15.32 -17.39
C GLU A 210 -11.66 -15.76 -17.04
N LEU A 211 -11.94 -15.94 -15.75
CA LEU A 211 -13.25 -16.29 -15.25
C LEU A 211 -14.23 -15.12 -15.38
N GLU A 212 -13.77 -13.91 -15.09
CA GLU A 212 -14.55 -12.67 -15.13
C GLU A 212 -13.72 -11.50 -15.69
N ARG A 213 -13.85 -11.28 -17.00
CA ARG A 213 -13.06 -10.28 -17.75
C ARG A 213 -13.22 -8.85 -17.24
N ASP A 214 -14.39 -8.52 -16.71
CA ASP A 214 -14.77 -7.17 -16.29
C ASP A 214 -14.78 -7.00 -14.76
N LEU A 215 -14.01 -7.84 -14.04
CA LEU A 215 -13.83 -7.71 -12.60
C LEU A 215 -12.80 -6.62 -12.26
N GLY A 216 -13.27 -5.44 -11.85
CA GLY A 216 -12.43 -4.26 -11.58
C GLY A 216 -11.34 -4.53 -10.53
N GLU A 217 -11.70 -5.16 -9.41
CA GLU A 217 -10.78 -5.55 -8.33
C GLU A 217 -9.66 -6.49 -8.81
N ALA A 218 -9.93 -7.36 -9.80
CA ALA A 218 -8.91 -8.24 -10.37
C ALA A 218 -7.89 -7.45 -11.20
N HIS A 219 -8.34 -6.53 -12.05
CA HIS A 219 -7.43 -5.63 -12.78
C HIS A 219 -6.64 -4.71 -11.84
N ALA A 220 -7.29 -4.19 -10.78
CA ALA A 220 -6.65 -3.39 -9.75
C ALA A 220 -5.54 -4.19 -9.04
N THR A 221 -5.84 -5.42 -8.63
CA THR A 221 -4.86 -6.30 -7.97
C THR A 221 -3.73 -6.67 -8.94
N LEU A 222 -4.03 -6.98 -10.21
CA LEU A 222 -3.02 -7.31 -11.20
C LEU A 222 -2.04 -6.16 -11.40
N ALA A 223 -2.54 -4.94 -11.55
CA ALA A 223 -1.72 -3.74 -11.67
C ALA A 223 -0.71 -3.62 -10.51
N PHE A 224 -1.19 -3.81 -9.28
CA PHE A 224 -0.35 -3.72 -8.09
C PHE A 224 0.75 -4.78 -8.07
N LEU A 225 0.42 -6.03 -8.38
CA LEU A 225 1.41 -7.11 -8.43
C LEU A 225 2.45 -6.90 -9.54
N LEU A 226 2.01 -6.38 -10.70
CA LEU A 226 2.89 -6.13 -11.84
C LEU A 226 3.90 -4.99 -11.56
N VAL A 227 3.53 -3.99 -10.75
CA VAL A 227 4.48 -2.97 -10.27
C VAL A 227 5.61 -3.62 -9.47
N SER A 228 5.28 -4.48 -8.50
CA SER A 228 6.29 -5.22 -7.71
C SER A 228 7.10 -6.21 -8.55
N ALA A 229 6.56 -6.67 -9.69
CA ALA A 229 7.25 -7.55 -10.63
C ALA A 229 8.10 -6.81 -11.66
N GLY A 230 8.19 -5.47 -11.60
CA GLY A 230 8.96 -4.68 -12.57
C GLY A 230 8.31 -4.57 -13.96
N ARG A 231 7.01 -4.82 -14.09
CA ARG A 231 6.28 -4.88 -15.38
C ARG A 231 5.41 -3.65 -15.57
N ALA A 232 6.05 -2.49 -15.69
CA ALA A 232 5.40 -1.18 -15.66
C ALA A 232 4.28 -0.98 -16.69
N GLU A 233 4.52 -1.30 -17.97
CA GLU A 233 3.52 -1.07 -19.03
C GLU A 233 2.25 -1.91 -18.83
N GLU A 234 2.43 -3.19 -18.49
CA GLU A 234 1.31 -4.08 -18.19
C GLU A 234 0.56 -3.65 -16.93
N ALA A 235 1.29 -3.18 -15.91
CA ALA A 235 0.70 -2.65 -14.69
C ALA A 235 -0.21 -1.45 -14.98
N LEU A 236 0.28 -0.48 -15.77
CA LEU A 236 -0.46 0.72 -16.13
C LEU A 236 -1.69 0.40 -16.98
N ALA A 237 -1.56 -0.51 -17.95
CA ALA A 237 -2.69 -0.95 -18.76
C ALA A 237 -3.79 -1.60 -17.90
N SER A 238 -3.40 -2.46 -16.95
CA SER A 238 -4.35 -3.10 -16.04
C SER A 238 -4.98 -2.09 -15.07
N ALA A 239 -4.22 -1.13 -14.56
CA ALA A 239 -4.75 -0.09 -13.67
C ALA A 239 -5.77 0.81 -14.38
N ARG A 240 -5.49 1.23 -15.62
CA ARG A 240 -6.45 2.00 -16.44
C ARG A 240 -7.71 1.21 -16.73
N ARG A 241 -7.60 -0.11 -16.94
CA ARG A 241 -8.78 -0.99 -17.08
C ARG A 241 -9.60 -1.02 -15.79
N ALA A 242 -8.95 -1.11 -14.63
CA ALA A 242 -9.62 -1.08 -13.33
C ALA A 242 -10.39 0.22 -13.12
N VAL A 243 -9.78 1.38 -13.42
CA VAL A 243 -10.45 2.69 -13.36
C VAL A 243 -11.61 2.80 -14.35
N THR A 244 -11.49 2.21 -15.55
CA THR A 244 -12.60 2.18 -16.51
C THR A 244 -13.79 1.39 -16.00
N LEU A 245 -13.54 0.27 -15.31
CA LEU A 245 -14.57 -0.61 -14.75
C LEU A 245 -15.22 -0.01 -13.50
N GLU A 246 -14.42 0.65 -12.65
CA GLU A 246 -14.85 1.19 -11.36
C GLU A 246 -14.27 2.60 -11.12
N PRO A 247 -14.75 3.64 -11.82
CA PRO A 247 -14.13 4.98 -11.80
C PRO A 247 -14.28 5.72 -10.47
N GLY A 248 -15.35 5.42 -9.72
CA GLY A 248 -15.67 6.06 -8.43
C GLY A 248 -15.04 5.40 -7.21
N TYR A 249 -14.23 4.33 -7.38
CA TYR A 249 -13.58 3.65 -6.27
C TYR A 249 -12.17 4.22 -6.05
N TRP A 250 -11.90 4.71 -4.83
CA TRP A 250 -10.57 5.25 -4.49
C TRP A 250 -9.46 4.20 -4.69
N GLY A 251 -9.77 2.92 -4.45
CA GLY A 251 -8.81 1.83 -4.58
C GLY A 251 -8.27 1.70 -6.00
N THR A 252 -9.12 1.85 -7.03
CA THR A 252 -8.70 1.77 -8.44
C THR A 252 -7.87 2.99 -8.84
N GLN A 253 -8.23 4.20 -8.35
CA GLN A 253 -7.42 5.40 -8.53
C GLN A 253 -6.05 5.26 -7.88
N PHE A 254 -5.96 4.67 -6.68
CA PHE A 254 -4.69 4.39 -6.03
C PHE A 254 -3.87 3.38 -6.84
N ARG A 255 -4.47 2.31 -7.38
CA ARG A 255 -3.73 1.38 -8.25
C ARG A 255 -3.22 2.05 -9.52
N LEU A 256 -3.97 3.00 -10.08
CA LEU A 256 -3.52 3.82 -11.20
C LEU A 256 -2.33 4.68 -10.79
N ALA A 257 -2.42 5.41 -9.68
CA ALA A 257 -1.31 6.20 -9.15
C ALA A 257 -0.04 5.38 -8.96
N HIS A 258 -0.17 4.21 -8.32
CA HIS A 258 0.94 3.32 -8.02
C HIS A 258 1.64 2.78 -9.28
N ALA A 259 0.87 2.49 -10.34
CA ALA A 259 1.40 2.03 -11.62
C ALA A 259 1.91 3.18 -12.52
N ALA A 260 1.28 4.35 -12.44
CA ALA A 260 1.64 5.53 -13.20
C ALA A 260 2.83 6.27 -12.56
N TRP A 261 3.27 7.32 -13.23
CA TRP A 261 4.31 8.23 -12.77
C TRP A 261 4.03 9.66 -13.24
N GLY A 262 4.75 10.63 -12.68
CA GLY A 262 4.62 12.05 -13.04
C GLY A 262 3.21 12.62 -12.81
N ASP A 263 2.74 13.45 -13.74
CA ASP A 263 1.44 14.12 -13.65
C ASP A 263 0.26 13.13 -13.52
N GLU A 264 0.28 11.99 -14.21
CA GLU A 264 -0.81 11.00 -14.12
C GLU A 264 -0.91 10.42 -12.70
N ARG A 265 0.24 10.17 -12.04
CA ARG A 265 0.27 9.77 -10.63
C ARG A 265 -0.32 10.86 -9.74
N LEU A 266 0.10 12.11 -9.88
CA LEU A 266 -0.39 13.21 -9.05
C LEU A 266 -1.90 13.44 -9.20
N ILE A 267 -2.43 13.37 -10.43
CA ILE A 267 -3.87 13.50 -10.70
C ILE A 267 -4.65 12.36 -10.06
N ALA A 268 -4.16 11.12 -10.17
CA ALA A 268 -4.81 9.97 -9.55
C ALA A 268 -4.78 10.05 -8.01
N LEU A 269 -3.65 10.48 -7.41
CA LEU A 269 -3.53 10.65 -5.96
C LEU A 269 -4.40 11.78 -5.42
N ALA A 270 -4.57 12.89 -6.17
CA ALA A 270 -5.51 13.93 -5.79
C ALA A 270 -6.95 13.39 -5.64
N ARG A 271 -7.40 12.55 -6.58
CA ARG A 271 -8.71 11.88 -6.50
C ARG A 271 -8.80 10.90 -5.33
N VAL A 272 -7.71 10.22 -5.01
CA VAL A 272 -7.64 9.36 -3.82
C VAL A 272 -7.84 10.21 -2.57
N MET A 273 -7.13 11.32 -2.42
CA MET A 273 -7.23 12.20 -1.24
C MET A 273 -8.60 12.90 -1.12
N GLU A 274 -9.29 13.16 -2.23
CA GLU A 274 -10.69 13.65 -2.21
C GLU A 274 -11.65 12.63 -1.59
N THR A 275 -11.38 11.32 -1.73
CA THR A 275 -12.29 10.26 -1.28
C THR A 275 -11.83 9.59 0.02
N TYR A 276 -10.52 9.55 0.24
CA TYR A 276 -9.87 8.98 1.42
C TYR A 276 -8.72 9.89 1.87
N PRO A 277 -9.02 11.04 2.52
CA PRO A 277 -8.02 12.02 2.93
C PRO A 277 -6.91 11.45 3.84
N ASP A 278 -7.26 10.51 4.72
CA ASP A 278 -6.33 9.88 5.67
C ASP A 278 -5.54 8.70 5.05
N PHE A 279 -5.46 8.58 3.72
CA PHE A 279 -4.69 7.52 3.08
C PHE A 279 -3.20 7.90 2.99
N PRO A 280 -2.31 7.31 3.82
CA PRO A 280 -0.94 7.81 3.98
C PRO A 280 -0.09 7.65 2.73
N PHE A 281 -0.31 6.59 1.95
CA PHE A 281 0.46 6.34 0.73
C PHE A 281 0.25 7.41 -0.35
N ALA A 282 -0.87 8.14 -0.34
CA ALA A 282 -1.08 9.23 -1.29
C ALA A 282 -0.10 10.40 -1.05
N HIS A 283 0.17 10.73 0.21
CA HIS A 283 1.16 11.73 0.57
C HIS A 283 2.57 11.26 0.19
N PHE A 284 2.90 10.01 0.53
CA PHE A 284 4.20 9.42 0.23
C PHE A 284 4.50 9.41 -1.27
N GLU A 285 3.59 8.87 -2.08
CA GLU A 285 3.80 8.74 -3.53
C GLU A 285 3.73 10.08 -4.27
N SER A 286 2.99 11.07 -3.75
CA SER A 286 3.02 12.43 -4.28
C SER A 286 4.37 13.10 -4.00
N ALA A 287 4.89 12.94 -2.79
CA ALA A 287 6.20 13.45 -2.41
C ALA A 287 7.32 12.84 -3.28
N MET A 288 7.26 11.54 -3.61
CA MET A 288 8.21 10.89 -4.52
C MET A 288 8.33 11.64 -5.87
N VAL A 289 7.22 12.04 -6.47
CA VAL A 289 7.21 12.77 -7.75
C VAL A 289 7.85 14.15 -7.58
N HIS A 290 7.48 14.89 -6.53
CA HIS A 290 8.04 16.21 -6.28
C HIS A 290 9.54 16.18 -5.95
N ILE A 291 10.00 15.15 -5.23
CA ILE A 291 11.43 14.90 -5.00
C ILE A 291 12.14 14.65 -6.32
N ALA A 292 11.61 13.78 -7.18
CA ALA A 292 12.20 13.50 -8.50
C ALA A 292 12.29 14.76 -9.39
N ARG A 293 11.30 15.65 -9.29
CA ARG A 293 11.29 16.98 -9.94
C ARG A 293 12.27 17.99 -9.32
N GLY A 294 12.86 17.68 -8.16
CA GLY A 294 13.67 18.61 -7.38
C GLY A 294 12.85 19.69 -6.64
N ALA A 295 11.53 19.58 -6.62
CA ALA A 295 10.62 20.52 -5.96
C ALA A 295 10.48 20.20 -4.47
N LEU A 296 11.59 20.34 -3.73
CA LEU A 296 11.68 19.90 -2.33
C LEU A 296 10.70 20.62 -1.39
N ASP A 297 10.43 21.92 -1.61
CA ASP A 297 9.45 22.66 -0.78
C ASP A 297 8.03 22.11 -0.93
N ARG A 298 7.67 21.63 -2.13
CA ARG A 298 6.38 20.98 -2.38
C ARG A 298 6.33 19.60 -1.75
N ALA A 299 7.41 18.82 -1.87
CA ALA A 299 7.53 17.53 -1.22
C ALA A 299 7.41 17.65 0.31
N GLU A 300 8.07 18.64 0.91
CA GLU A 300 7.99 18.96 2.33
C GLU A 300 6.56 19.26 2.76
N SER A 301 5.84 20.16 2.07
CA SER A 301 4.46 20.51 2.40
C SER A 301 3.55 19.28 2.44
N ILE A 302 3.64 18.42 1.44
CA ILE A 302 2.86 17.18 1.34
C ILE A 302 3.23 16.20 2.45
N LEU A 303 4.53 16.08 2.75
CA LEU A 303 5.01 15.19 3.80
C LEU A 303 4.57 15.67 5.19
N ARG A 304 4.49 16.98 5.44
CA ARG A 304 3.95 17.52 6.70
C ARG A 304 2.50 17.10 6.90
N GLU A 305 1.66 17.21 5.88
CA GLU A 305 0.28 16.68 5.92
C GLU A 305 0.27 15.18 6.19
N GLY A 306 1.11 14.42 5.48
CA GLY A 306 1.24 12.97 5.68
C GLY A 306 1.69 12.58 7.09
N THR A 307 2.65 13.28 7.69
CA THR A 307 3.14 12.99 9.04
C THR A 307 2.05 13.19 10.10
N ILE A 308 1.14 14.14 9.90
CA ILE A 308 -0.03 14.30 10.77
C ILE A 308 -0.94 13.06 10.68
N VAL A 309 -1.15 12.53 9.47
CA VAL A 309 -1.89 11.27 9.29
C VAL A 309 -1.16 10.12 9.97
N GLN A 310 0.17 10.03 9.83
CA GLN A 310 0.98 8.99 10.48
C GLN A 310 0.88 9.03 12.01
N ASP A 311 1.02 10.20 12.61
CA ASP A 311 0.92 10.39 14.05
C ASP A 311 -0.47 9.99 14.58
N ARG A 312 -1.56 10.35 13.87
CA ARG A 312 -2.92 9.94 14.24
C ARG A 312 -3.14 8.43 14.14
N GLN A 313 -2.40 7.74 13.27
CA GLN A 313 -2.53 6.30 13.02
C GLN A 313 -1.50 5.45 13.79
N ALA A 314 -0.57 6.05 14.53
CA ALA A 314 0.59 5.37 15.12
C ALA A 314 0.22 4.15 15.97
N ASP A 315 -0.86 4.24 16.75
CA ASP A 315 -1.35 3.18 17.64
C ASP A 315 -2.53 2.39 17.06
N LEU A 316 -2.96 2.71 15.83
CA LEU A 316 -4.07 2.04 15.17
C LEU A 316 -3.56 0.85 14.35
N ARG A 317 -4.18 -0.32 14.53
CA ARG A 317 -4.01 -1.42 13.57
C ARG A 317 -4.81 -1.08 12.32
N GLN A 318 -4.14 -0.62 11.27
CA GLN A 318 -4.75 -0.25 10.00
C GLN A 318 -4.22 -1.11 8.83
N ARG A 319 -5.07 -1.28 7.80
CA ARG A 319 -4.74 -2.06 6.59
C ARG A 319 -3.60 -1.45 5.81
N TYR A 320 -3.54 -0.14 5.88
CA TYR A 320 -2.60 0.73 5.22
C TYR A 320 -1.87 1.51 6.32
N PRO A 321 -1.00 0.86 7.11
CA PRO A 321 -0.32 1.54 8.20
C PRO A 321 0.52 2.68 7.62
N ALA A 322 0.33 3.88 8.17
CA ALA A 322 1.16 5.01 7.84
C ALA A 322 2.57 4.79 8.39
N LYS A 323 3.52 4.56 7.49
CA LYS A 323 4.94 4.41 7.80
C LYS A 323 5.80 5.12 6.76
N GLY A 324 6.97 5.56 7.18
CA GLY A 324 7.97 6.14 6.31
C GLY A 324 7.78 7.61 5.97
N LEU A 325 6.69 8.26 6.41
CA LEU A 325 6.47 9.69 6.12
C LEU A 325 7.42 10.57 6.92
N HIS A 326 7.67 10.26 8.20
CA HIS A 326 8.69 10.97 8.97
C HIS A 326 10.09 10.68 8.45
N TRP A 327 10.39 9.43 8.06
CA TRP A 327 11.67 9.13 7.42
C TRP A 327 11.88 9.96 6.14
N LEU A 328 10.88 10.00 5.25
CA LEU A 328 11.01 10.71 3.99
C LEU A 328 11.08 12.23 4.21
N LEU A 329 10.32 12.78 5.16
CA LEU A 329 10.43 14.18 5.57
C LEU A 329 11.84 14.47 6.10
N GLY A 330 12.37 13.61 6.96
CA GLY A 330 13.73 13.75 7.49
C GLY A 330 14.81 13.79 6.39
N LEU A 331 14.69 12.97 5.35
CA LEU A 331 15.60 13.02 4.20
C LEU A 331 15.46 14.33 3.40
N VAL A 332 14.24 14.82 3.18
CA VAL A 332 14.00 16.10 2.51
C VAL A 332 14.61 17.25 3.32
N ARG A 333 14.39 17.30 4.64
CA ARG A 333 14.96 18.31 5.54
C ARG A 333 16.48 18.26 5.57
N LEU A 334 17.06 17.06 5.61
CA LEU A 334 18.52 16.90 5.54
C LEU A 334 19.08 17.38 4.20
N ALA A 335 18.39 17.15 3.08
CA ALA A 335 18.79 17.68 1.77
C ALA A 335 18.66 19.21 1.65
N GLN A 336 17.82 19.83 2.48
CA GLN A 336 17.69 21.28 2.67
C GLN A 336 18.63 21.83 3.76
N ASP A 337 19.55 21.02 4.28
CA ASP A 337 20.52 21.38 5.34
C ASP A 337 19.91 21.64 6.74
N ASP A 338 18.62 21.30 6.95
CA ASP A 338 17.99 21.34 8.28
C ASP A 338 18.21 20.01 9.02
N VAL A 339 19.44 19.85 9.51
CA VAL A 339 19.88 18.66 10.25
C VAL A 339 19.07 18.48 11.54
N ALA A 340 18.71 19.56 12.22
CA ALA A 340 18.02 19.51 13.50
C ALA A 340 16.60 18.96 13.36
N GLU A 341 15.85 19.40 12.34
CA GLU A 341 14.55 18.83 12.04
C GLU A 341 14.67 17.40 11.51
N ALA A 342 15.62 17.14 10.61
CA ALA A 342 15.85 15.79 10.09
C ALA A 342 16.05 14.75 11.21
N THR A 343 16.88 15.05 12.21
CA THR A 343 17.09 14.19 13.37
C THR A 343 15.78 13.91 14.13
N ARG A 344 14.97 14.94 14.40
CA ARG A 344 13.68 14.76 15.10
C ARG A 344 12.73 13.86 14.33
N GLU A 345 12.65 14.03 13.02
CA GLU A 345 11.77 13.23 12.17
C GLU A 345 12.21 11.76 12.14
N PHE A 346 13.52 11.48 12.01
CA PHE A 346 14.00 10.10 12.09
C PHE A 346 13.75 9.46 13.47
N GLU A 347 13.89 10.20 14.56
CA GLU A 347 13.57 9.71 15.90
C GLU A 347 12.08 9.40 16.08
N ARG A 348 11.20 10.24 15.52
CA ARG A 348 9.75 9.98 15.50
C ARG A 348 9.40 8.72 14.71
N GLU A 349 10.03 8.50 13.55
CA GLU A 349 9.79 7.28 12.77
C GLU A 349 10.13 6.02 13.57
N ILE A 350 11.26 6.02 14.29
CA ILE A 350 11.71 4.88 15.11
C ILE A 350 10.78 4.66 16.31
N ALA A 351 10.25 5.73 16.90
CA ALA A 351 9.36 5.64 18.06
C ALA A 351 7.99 5.02 17.72
N GLY A 352 7.55 5.07 16.46
CA GLY A 352 6.23 4.62 16.05
C GLY A 352 6.11 3.11 15.81
N GLY A 353 5.11 2.46 16.41
CA GLY A 353 4.46 1.21 15.95
C GLY A 353 5.33 0.10 15.34
N ALA A 354 6.22 -0.51 16.14
CA ALA A 354 7.22 -1.50 15.69
C ALA A 354 6.67 -2.84 15.12
N THR A 355 5.38 -3.12 15.28
CA THR A 355 4.75 -4.40 14.90
C THR A 355 3.96 -4.33 13.59
N GLN A 356 3.87 -3.15 12.97
CA GLN A 356 3.14 -2.95 11.72
C GLN A 356 3.95 -3.42 10.50
N LEU A 357 3.25 -3.69 9.39
CA LEU A 357 3.89 -3.94 8.10
C LEU A 357 4.81 -2.75 7.74
N TYR A 358 5.98 -3.04 7.18
CA TYR A 358 7.05 -2.08 6.86
C TYR A 358 7.77 -1.41 8.04
N ALA A 359 7.28 -1.54 9.29
CA ALA A 359 7.92 -0.89 10.43
C ALA A 359 9.41 -1.23 10.60
N PRO A 360 9.86 -2.50 10.45
CA PRO A 360 11.28 -2.82 10.51
C PRO A 360 12.11 -2.12 9.42
N GLU A 361 11.56 -2.04 8.20
CA GLU A 361 12.22 -1.41 7.05
C GLU A 361 12.38 0.10 7.27
N PHE A 362 11.32 0.78 7.71
CA PHE A 362 11.39 2.22 7.96
C PHE A 362 12.20 2.57 9.22
N ALA A 363 12.24 1.70 10.23
CA ALA A 363 13.15 1.84 11.37
C ALA A 363 14.63 1.71 10.94
N MET A 364 14.94 0.77 10.04
CA MET A 364 16.27 0.66 9.43
C MET A 364 16.62 1.94 8.66
N ASN A 365 15.71 2.42 7.80
CA ASN A 365 15.90 3.62 7.00
C ASN A 365 16.04 4.90 7.85
N ALA A 366 15.34 5.00 8.98
CA ALA A 366 15.47 6.10 9.93
C ALA A 366 16.79 6.03 10.72
N HIS A 367 17.25 4.83 11.10
CA HIS A 367 18.59 4.65 11.66
C HIS A 367 19.69 5.06 10.66
N ASP A 368 19.55 4.70 9.40
CA ASP A 368 20.41 5.21 8.34
C ASP A 368 20.37 6.75 8.28
N GLY A 369 19.18 7.34 8.29
CA GLY A 369 18.96 8.80 8.32
C GLY A 369 19.73 9.48 9.45
N LEU A 370 19.63 8.97 10.68
CA LEU A 370 20.41 9.44 11.83
C LEU A 370 21.92 9.24 11.62
N GLY A 371 22.32 8.14 10.99
CA GLY A 371 23.71 7.94 10.59
C GLY A 371 24.22 9.07 9.70
N PHE A 372 23.41 9.51 8.74
CA PHE A 372 23.75 10.64 7.87
C PHE A 372 23.74 11.98 8.59
N THR A 373 22.86 12.21 9.57
CA THR A 373 22.92 13.45 10.39
C THR A 373 24.21 13.52 11.20
N HIS A 374 24.69 12.39 11.74
CA HIS A 374 25.98 12.33 12.42
C HIS A 374 27.17 12.53 11.46
N LEU A 375 27.15 11.92 10.27
CA LEU A 375 28.17 12.18 9.24
C LEU A 375 28.23 13.66 8.86
N HIS A 376 27.06 14.30 8.70
CA HIS A 376 26.98 15.73 8.41
C HIS A 376 27.62 16.57 9.53
N ALA A 377 27.41 16.19 10.79
CA ALA A 377 28.02 16.83 11.96
C ALA A 377 29.51 16.48 12.18
N GLY A 378 30.13 15.63 11.34
CA GLY A 378 31.50 15.17 11.52
C GLY A 378 31.68 14.13 12.64
N ASP A 379 30.58 13.58 13.17
CA ASP A 379 30.57 12.57 14.23
C ASP A 379 30.61 11.14 13.65
N GLY A 380 31.80 10.72 13.22
CA GLY A 380 32.03 9.37 12.70
C GLY A 380 31.65 8.23 13.67
N PRO A 381 31.98 8.29 14.97
CA PRO A 381 31.56 7.28 15.95
C PRO A 381 30.04 7.19 16.12
N GLY A 382 29.32 8.31 16.23
CA GLY A 382 27.87 8.35 16.32
C GLY A 382 27.20 7.81 15.06
N ALA A 383 27.69 8.20 13.88
CA ALA A 383 27.22 7.69 12.59
C ALA A 383 27.37 6.16 12.51
N SER A 384 28.55 5.66 12.86
CA SER A 384 28.87 4.24 12.88
C SER A 384 27.97 3.44 13.82
N ALA A 385 27.60 4.01 14.99
CA ALA A 385 26.65 3.38 15.90
C ALA A 385 25.24 3.26 15.29
N ARG A 386 24.75 4.29 14.59
CA ARG A 386 23.44 4.29 13.95
C ARG A 386 23.37 3.32 12.76
N PHE A 387 24.37 3.29 11.88
CA PHE A 387 24.42 2.31 10.78
C PHE A 387 24.46 0.86 11.29
N ARG A 388 25.17 0.59 12.41
CA ARG A 388 25.11 -0.74 13.03
C ARG A 388 23.72 -1.12 13.56
N ARG A 389 22.91 -0.15 14.01
CA ARG A 389 21.51 -0.41 14.39
C ARG A 389 20.64 -0.74 13.17
N ALA A 390 20.82 -0.03 12.06
CA ALA A 390 20.17 -0.39 10.80
C ALA A 390 20.54 -1.81 10.35
N LEU A 391 21.84 -2.15 10.40
CA LEU A 391 22.35 -3.47 10.03
C LEU A 391 21.95 -4.59 10.99
N ALA A 392 21.59 -4.28 12.24
CA ALA A 392 21.03 -5.28 13.15
C ALA A 392 19.63 -5.73 12.71
N LEU A 393 18.87 -4.86 12.01
CA LEU A 393 17.58 -5.19 11.42
C LEU A 393 17.75 -5.91 10.08
N PHE A 394 18.66 -5.41 9.23
CA PHE A 394 18.94 -5.97 7.90
C PHE A 394 20.45 -6.04 7.64
N PRO A 395 21.11 -7.16 7.98
CA PRO A 395 22.58 -7.29 7.91
C PRO A 395 23.19 -7.09 6.53
N GLU A 396 22.43 -7.37 5.47
CA GLU A 396 22.89 -7.25 4.09
C GLU A 396 22.36 -5.99 3.39
N HIS A 397 21.88 -4.98 4.12
CA HIS A 397 21.38 -3.75 3.51
C HIS A 397 22.55 -2.92 2.94
N ALA A 398 22.65 -2.91 1.60
CA ALA A 398 23.79 -2.32 0.89
C ALA A 398 24.01 -0.85 1.24
N ARG A 399 22.95 -0.04 1.28
CA ARG A 399 23.03 1.40 1.60
C ARG A 399 23.59 1.64 3.00
N SER A 400 23.12 0.90 4.01
CA SER A 400 23.65 0.99 5.38
C SER A 400 25.12 0.59 5.47
N LEU A 401 25.54 -0.43 4.71
CA LEU A 401 26.95 -0.87 4.67
C LEU A 401 27.86 0.19 4.04
N VAL A 402 27.41 0.88 2.98
CA VAL A 402 28.14 2.02 2.41
C VAL A 402 28.23 3.16 3.42
N GLY A 403 27.13 3.49 4.10
CA GLY A 403 27.11 4.49 5.17
C GLY A 403 28.07 4.17 6.32
N LEU A 404 28.11 2.91 6.76
CA LEU A 404 29.07 2.43 7.76
C LEU A 404 30.51 2.62 7.30
N GLY A 405 30.82 2.25 6.05
CA GLY A 405 32.15 2.45 5.47
C GLY A 405 32.57 3.92 5.48
N ALA A 406 31.66 4.82 5.11
CA ALA A 406 31.89 6.27 5.16
C ALA A 406 32.15 6.77 6.61
N ALA A 407 31.40 6.28 7.60
CA ALA A 407 31.57 6.64 9.01
C ALA A 407 32.91 6.13 9.60
N GLU A 408 33.32 4.93 9.24
CA GLU A 408 34.62 4.36 9.63
C GLU A 408 35.78 5.13 8.98
N GLN A 409 35.64 5.51 7.70
CA GLN A 409 36.62 6.33 6.99
C GLN A 409 36.78 7.71 7.64
N MET A 410 35.67 8.37 7.98
CA MET A 410 35.67 9.65 8.70
C MET A 410 36.35 9.55 10.07
N SER A 411 36.20 8.39 10.73
CA SER A 411 36.85 8.10 12.01
C SER A 411 38.33 7.70 11.87
N GLY A 412 38.91 7.72 10.67
CA GLY A 412 40.29 7.27 10.40
C GLY A 412 40.50 5.75 10.53
N ARG A 413 39.43 4.96 10.67
CA ARG A 413 39.48 3.50 10.87
C ARG A 413 39.51 2.75 9.53
N ARG A 414 40.57 2.97 8.75
CA ARG A 414 40.71 2.49 7.36
C ARG A 414 40.38 1.00 7.15
N LYS A 415 40.91 0.10 7.98
CA LYS A 415 40.63 -1.34 7.88
C LYS A 415 39.14 -1.67 8.07
N ALA A 416 38.46 -0.96 8.97
CA ALA A 416 37.03 -1.16 9.19
C ALA A 416 36.19 -0.59 8.04
N ALA A 417 36.61 0.54 7.48
CA ALA A 417 35.99 1.11 6.27
C ALA A 417 36.10 0.16 5.08
N ASP A 418 37.30 -0.35 4.80
CA ASP A 418 37.55 -1.30 3.71
C ASP A 418 36.71 -2.58 3.87
N ALA A 419 36.58 -3.08 5.10
CA ALA A 419 35.74 -4.24 5.40
C ALA A 419 34.25 -3.95 5.15
N ALA A 420 33.73 -2.80 5.59
CA ALA A 420 32.34 -2.41 5.37
C ALA A 420 32.02 -2.23 3.88
N PHE A 421 32.93 -1.61 3.11
CA PHE A 421 32.78 -1.46 1.66
C PHE A 421 32.82 -2.81 0.93
N ALA A 422 33.68 -3.75 1.35
CA ALA A 422 33.69 -5.10 0.80
C ALA A 422 32.38 -5.85 1.10
N SER A 423 31.82 -5.70 2.30
CA SER A 423 30.49 -6.22 2.63
C SER A 423 29.40 -5.57 1.78
N ALA A 424 29.47 -4.25 1.55
CA ALA A 424 28.55 -3.54 0.68
C ALA A 424 28.58 -4.10 -0.75
N ALA A 425 29.78 -4.30 -1.32
CA ALA A 425 29.93 -4.89 -2.66
C ALA A 425 29.29 -6.30 -2.74
N LYS A 426 29.48 -7.15 -1.73
CA LYS A 426 28.85 -8.47 -1.66
C LYS A 426 27.32 -8.38 -1.57
N ALA A 427 26.79 -7.44 -0.81
CA ALA A 427 25.35 -7.19 -0.70
C ALA A 427 24.77 -6.71 -2.05
N ILE A 428 25.48 -5.83 -2.74
CA ILE A 428 25.10 -5.35 -4.09
C ILE A 428 25.08 -6.51 -5.09
N ASP A 429 26.07 -7.41 -5.05
CA ASP A 429 26.04 -8.64 -5.85
C ASP A 429 24.85 -9.54 -5.50
N GLY A 430 24.46 -9.56 -4.21
CA GLY A 430 23.24 -10.21 -3.73
C GLY A 430 21.99 -9.66 -4.40
N LEU A 431 21.84 -8.33 -4.46
CA LEU A 431 20.73 -7.65 -5.16
C LEU A 431 20.69 -8.05 -6.64
N ARG A 432 21.85 -8.05 -7.34
CA ARG A 432 21.90 -8.46 -8.76
C ARG A 432 21.44 -9.90 -8.97
N ARG A 433 21.91 -10.83 -8.14
CA ARG A 433 21.49 -12.25 -8.20
C ARG A 433 20.01 -12.43 -7.87
N GLY A 434 19.45 -11.59 -7.01
CA GLY A 434 18.03 -11.55 -6.67
C GLY A 434 17.15 -10.85 -7.71
N GLY A 435 17.68 -10.43 -8.86
CA GLY A 435 16.94 -9.72 -9.90
C GLY A 435 16.66 -8.25 -9.58
N ARG A 436 17.25 -7.68 -8.52
CA ARG A 436 17.08 -6.27 -8.09
C ARG A 436 18.12 -5.37 -8.76
N GLY A 437 18.19 -5.41 -10.09
CA GLY A 437 19.24 -4.76 -10.90
C GLY A 437 19.28 -3.24 -10.73
N SER A 438 18.13 -2.56 -10.80
CA SER A 438 18.03 -1.11 -10.62
C SER A 438 18.56 -0.64 -9.25
N GLU A 439 18.25 -1.38 -8.18
CA GLU A 439 18.71 -1.03 -6.84
C GLU A 439 20.18 -1.36 -6.62
N ALA A 440 20.67 -2.45 -7.22
CA ALA A 440 22.08 -2.77 -7.22
C ALA A 440 22.90 -1.64 -7.87
N ALA A 441 22.44 -1.12 -9.02
CA ALA A 441 23.09 0.00 -9.70
C ALA A 441 23.04 1.30 -8.88
N LEU A 442 21.92 1.56 -8.17
CA LEU A 442 21.83 2.71 -7.28
C LEU A 442 22.82 2.58 -6.09
N ALA A 443 22.90 1.39 -5.48
CA ALA A 443 23.84 1.11 -4.40
C ALA A 443 25.31 1.09 -4.86
N ASP A 444 25.60 0.66 -6.09
CA ASP A 444 26.91 0.84 -6.71
C ASP A 444 27.28 2.32 -6.76
N ALA A 445 26.39 3.18 -7.26
CA ALA A 445 26.65 4.61 -7.36
C ALA A 445 26.96 5.21 -5.98
N PHE A 446 26.26 4.76 -4.93
CA PHE A 446 26.56 5.14 -3.54
C PHE A 446 27.97 4.71 -3.13
N LEU A 447 28.34 3.46 -3.40
CA LEU A 447 29.66 2.92 -3.10
C LEU A 447 30.77 3.66 -3.87
N HIS A 448 30.56 3.91 -5.17
CA HIS A 448 31.47 4.71 -6.00
C HIS A 448 31.68 6.10 -5.41
N SER A 449 30.59 6.79 -5.05
CA SER A 449 30.62 8.12 -4.44
C SER A 449 31.40 8.12 -3.12
N ALA A 450 31.10 7.18 -2.21
CA ALA A 450 31.78 7.05 -0.92
C ALA A 450 33.29 6.79 -1.07
N CYS A 451 33.68 6.01 -2.08
CA CYS A 451 35.10 5.74 -2.41
C CYS A 451 35.77 6.83 -3.27
N GLN A 452 35.16 8.02 -3.40
CA GLN A 452 35.67 9.16 -4.20
C GLN A 452 35.82 8.87 -5.71
N ARG A 453 35.13 7.85 -6.24
CA ARG A 453 35.07 7.50 -7.67
C ARG A 453 33.89 8.20 -8.34
N ARG A 454 33.94 9.54 -8.39
CA ARG A 454 32.79 10.39 -8.74
C ARG A 454 32.34 10.21 -10.19
N ALA A 455 33.28 10.10 -11.12
CA ALA A 455 32.97 9.92 -12.54
C ALA A 455 32.21 8.60 -12.78
N GLU A 456 32.65 7.53 -12.13
CA GLU A 456 32.00 6.23 -12.19
C GLU A 456 30.63 6.24 -11.52
N ALA A 457 30.47 6.92 -10.38
CA ALA A 457 29.16 7.10 -9.75
C ALA A 457 28.16 7.78 -10.70
N VAL A 458 28.57 8.88 -11.34
CA VAL A 458 27.73 9.60 -12.31
C VAL A 458 27.42 8.73 -13.54
N ALA A 459 28.41 7.98 -14.06
CA ALA A 459 28.21 7.08 -15.19
C ALA A 459 27.20 5.97 -14.84
N THR A 460 27.30 5.38 -13.66
CA THR A 460 26.37 4.36 -13.15
C THR A 460 24.94 4.91 -13.03
N LEU A 461 24.77 6.11 -12.47
CA LEU A 461 23.45 6.74 -12.37
C LEU A 461 22.84 7.04 -13.74
N ARG A 462 23.65 7.48 -14.71
CA ARG A 462 23.17 7.71 -16.08
C ARG A 462 22.69 6.40 -16.71
N GLY A 463 23.48 5.34 -16.61
CA GLY A 463 23.12 4.02 -17.12
C GLY A 463 21.87 3.43 -16.45
N LEU A 464 21.70 3.67 -15.15
CA LEU A 464 20.48 3.32 -14.41
C LEU A 464 19.25 3.99 -15.01
N LEU A 465 19.33 5.29 -15.27
CA LEU A 465 18.20 6.00 -15.88
C LEU A 465 17.94 5.46 -17.29
N GLU A 466 18.95 5.30 -18.14
CA GLU A 466 18.79 4.77 -19.51
C GLU A 466 18.09 3.40 -19.57
N ARG A 467 18.27 2.57 -18.54
CA ARG A 467 17.74 1.19 -18.47
C ARG A 467 16.70 1.00 -17.37
N ALA A 468 16.03 2.06 -16.95
CA ALA A 468 15.11 2.02 -15.82
C ALA A 468 13.99 0.97 -16.05
N ASP A 469 13.96 -0.06 -15.19
CA ASP A 469 12.94 -1.12 -15.23
C ASP A 469 11.54 -0.57 -14.87
N MET A 470 11.50 0.51 -14.08
CA MET A 470 10.29 1.17 -13.62
C MET A 470 10.38 2.68 -13.87
N PRO A 471 9.25 3.36 -14.12
CA PRO A 471 9.25 4.79 -14.44
C PRO A 471 9.73 5.67 -13.27
N PHE A 472 9.59 5.19 -12.04
CA PHE A 472 10.03 5.87 -10.83
C PHE A 472 11.45 5.49 -10.37
N THR A 473 12.20 4.69 -11.12
CA THR A 473 13.56 4.28 -10.74
C THR A 473 14.46 5.51 -10.50
N GLY A 474 15.14 5.54 -9.35
CA GLY A 474 16.08 6.62 -9.00
C GLY A 474 15.43 7.88 -8.42
N TRP A 475 14.12 7.86 -8.11
CA TRP A 475 13.41 9.03 -7.57
C TRP A 475 14.07 9.66 -6.32
N THR A 476 14.84 8.91 -5.53
CA THR A 476 15.55 9.41 -4.33
C THR A 476 16.87 10.12 -4.61
N ILE A 477 17.42 10.03 -5.83
CA ILE A 477 18.72 10.63 -6.20
C ILE A 477 18.87 12.10 -5.74
N PRO A 478 17.85 12.97 -5.87
CA PRO A 478 17.97 14.39 -5.47
C PRO A 478 18.17 14.63 -3.97
N ILE A 479 17.76 13.68 -3.12
CA ILE A 479 17.78 13.81 -1.65
C ILE A 479 18.73 12.82 -0.96
N GLU A 480 19.46 11.99 -1.71
CA GLU A 480 20.33 10.97 -1.15
C GLU A 480 21.64 11.57 -0.58
N PRO A 481 21.92 11.45 0.74
CA PRO A 481 23.14 11.97 1.34
C PRO A 481 24.43 11.38 0.76
N LEU A 482 24.45 10.10 0.38
CA LEU A 482 25.64 9.45 -0.21
C LEU A 482 26.00 10.01 -1.59
N LEU A 483 25.08 10.70 -2.26
CA LEU A 483 25.31 11.34 -3.56
C LEU A 483 25.60 12.84 -3.44
N ALA A 484 25.55 13.43 -2.23
CA ALA A 484 25.83 14.85 -2.03
C ALA A 484 27.19 15.32 -2.59
N PRO A 485 28.29 14.53 -2.52
CA PRO A 485 29.57 14.91 -3.12
C PRO A 485 29.52 15.09 -4.65
N LEU A 486 28.52 14.52 -5.33
CA LEU A 486 28.38 14.62 -6.79
C LEU A 486 27.71 15.91 -7.25
N ARG A 487 27.14 16.73 -6.33
CA ARG A 487 26.44 17.98 -6.69
C ARG A 487 27.31 18.99 -7.45
N VAL A 488 28.63 18.92 -7.29
CA VAL A 488 29.60 19.75 -8.00
C VAL A 488 29.94 19.22 -9.40
N GLU A 489 29.59 17.98 -9.71
CA GLU A 489 29.91 17.33 -10.98
C GLU A 489 28.90 17.74 -12.07
N PRO A 490 29.34 18.27 -13.23
CA PRO A 490 28.42 18.66 -14.31
C PRO A 490 27.53 17.51 -14.79
N GLY A 491 28.08 16.30 -14.86
CA GLY A 491 27.35 15.11 -15.28
C GLY A 491 26.22 14.71 -14.31
N PHE A 492 26.32 15.07 -13.02
CA PHE A 492 25.26 14.80 -12.05
C PHE A 492 24.06 15.74 -12.24
N ARG A 493 24.29 17.00 -12.62
CA ARG A 493 23.19 17.93 -12.98
C ARG A 493 22.36 17.41 -14.15
N ALA A 494 23.01 16.78 -15.13
CA ALA A 494 22.32 16.12 -16.24
C ALA A 494 21.46 14.94 -15.75
N VAL A 495 21.96 14.12 -14.81
CA VAL A 495 21.18 13.05 -14.17
C VAL A 495 19.93 13.60 -13.51
N LEU A 496 20.05 14.67 -12.72
CA LEU A 496 18.90 15.32 -12.05
C LEU A 496 17.90 15.88 -13.07
N THR A 497 18.37 16.47 -14.16
CA THR A 497 17.50 17.01 -15.23
C THR A 497 16.71 15.90 -15.90
N THR A 498 17.37 14.80 -16.30
CA THR A 498 16.70 13.63 -16.89
C THR A 498 15.65 13.04 -15.94
N LEU A 499 15.96 12.95 -14.64
CA LEU A 499 15.02 12.45 -13.65
C LEU A 499 13.79 13.38 -13.52
N ALA A 500 14.03 14.70 -13.44
CA ALA A 500 12.96 15.67 -13.34
C ALA A 500 12.04 15.65 -14.56
N ASP A 501 12.60 15.52 -15.76
CA ASP A 501 11.82 15.46 -17.00
C ASP A 501 10.99 14.19 -17.12
N ARG A 502 11.49 13.05 -16.63
CA ARG A 502 10.68 11.81 -16.51
C ARG A 502 9.54 11.91 -15.51
N ALA A 503 9.70 12.77 -14.51
CA ALA A 503 8.72 12.98 -13.49
C ALA A 503 7.70 14.07 -13.88
N ARG A 504 7.80 14.72 -15.04
CA ARG A 504 6.78 15.65 -15.53
C ARG A 504 5.55 14.88 -15.99
#